data_AF-A0A2V1B378-F1
#
_entry.id   AF-A0A2V1B378-F1
#
_cell.length_a   1.000
_cell.length_b   1.000
_cell.length_c   1.000
_cell.angle_alpha   90.00
_cell.angle_beta   90.00
_cell.angle_gamma   90.00
#
_symmetry.space_group_name_H-M   'P 1'
#
loop_
_entity.id
_entity.type
_entity.pdbx_description
1 polymer ?
#
loop_
_entity_poly.entity_id
_entity_poly.type
_entity_poly.pdbx_seq_one_letter_code
_entity_poly.pdbx_strand_id
1 'polypeptide(L)'
;MITALVSHLVRQGTYGSEDIAVITPYLGQLQKIKKRLASSFEIVVGDRDQEYLEAQGLQDDQETSGQVQVQKTILLNALRIATVDNFQGEEAKVIVVSLVRSNDKRKCGFLKTSNRINVLLSRARYEMYIIGNSHASWPVPMWDEVLSILERSNNIGPSLALCCPRHKETPIEVSMPDDFAMFAPEGGCAGRCSSRLLCGHSCPNICHSTSLHNAVRCLDRCPRIKKG
;
A
#
# COMPACT_ATOMS: atom_id res chain seq x y z
N MET A 1 -2.16 9.15 1.28
CA MET A 1 -2.65 8.28 0.20
C MET A 1 -1.85 7.00 0.11
N ILE A 2 -0.56 7.04 -0.26
CA ILE A 2 0.32 5.85 -0.38
C ILE A 2 0.19 4.88 0.80
N THR A 3 0.38 5.36 2.03
CA THR A 3 0.37 4.51 3.22
C THR A 3 -0.98 3.84 3.48
N ALA A 4 -2.09 4.54 3.20
CA ALA A 4 -3.43 4.00 3.35
C ALA A 4 -3.73 2.94 2.28
N LEU A 5 -3.36 3.19 1.03
CA LEU A 5 -3.50 2.23 -0.07
C LEU A 5 -2.71 0.95 0.19
N VAL A 6 -1.43 1.08 0.56
CA VAL A 6 -0.58 -0.07 0.87
C VAL A 6 -1.15 -0.86 2.05
N SER A 7 -1.58 -0.17 3.12
CA SER A 7 -2.20 -0.83 4.26
C SER A 7 -3.47 -1.60 3.87
N HIS A 8 -4.29 -1.02 2.99
CA HIS A 8 -5.48 -1.66 2.47
C HIS A 8 -5.15 -2.92 1.66
N LEU A 9 -4.21 -2.83 0.71
CA LEU A 9 -3.79 -3.96 -0.13
C LEU A 9 -3.23 -5.10 0.72
N VAL A 10 -2.40 -4.81 1.72
CA VAL A 10 -1.87 -5.83 2.62
C VAL A 10 -2.99 -6.48 3.45
N ARG A 11 -3.93 -5.68 3.97
CA ARG A 11 -5.07 -6.17 4.76
C ARG A 11 -6.05 -7.03 3.96
N GLN A 12 -6.09 -6.91 2.63
CA GLN A 12 -6.89 -7.80 1.79
C GLN A 12 -6.52 -9.28 1.99
N GLY A 13 -5.25 -9.57 2.35
CA GLY A 13 -4.73 -10.92 2.58
C GLY A 13 -4.62 -11.76 1.30
N THR A 14 -4.63 -11.12 0.13
CA THR A 14 -4.50 -11.73 -1.20
C THR A 14 -3.04 -11.76 -1.68
N TYR A 15 -2.23 -10.80 -1.22
CA TYR A 15 -0.85 -10.63 -1.61
C TYR A 15 0.09 -11.14 -0.50
N GLY A 16 1.16 -11.84 -0.90
CA GLY A 16 2.24 -12.26 -0.01
C GLY A 16 3.17 -11.11 0.39
N SER A 17 4.15 -11.41 1.24
CA SER A 17 5.13 -10.44 1.76
C SER A 17 6.03 -9.82 0.68
N GLU A 18 6.23 -10.48 -0.46
CA GLU A 18 7.08 -9.93 -1.54
C GLU A 18 6.28 -9.40 -2.73
N ASP A 19 4.96 -9.53 -2.69
CA ASP A 19 4.10 -9.24 -3.83
C ASP A 19 3.87 -7.74 -4.05
N ILE A 20 4.01 -6.92 -3.00
CA ILE A 20 3.78 -5.47 -3.05
C ILE A 20 5.12 -4.75 -2.87
N ALA A 21 5.41 -3.78 -3.74
CA ALA A 21 6.52 -2.87 -3.55
C ALA A 21 6.11 -1.40 -3.73
N VAL A 22 6.71 -0.51 -2.93
CA VAL A 22 6.51 0.94 -3.02
C VAL A 22 7.76 1.56 -3.62
N ILE A 23 7.59 2.29 -4.73
CA ILE A 23 8.71 2.95 -5.42
C ILE A 23 8.54 4.46 -5.37
N THR A 24 9.63 5.15 -5.07
CA THR A 24 9.68 6.62 -5.06
C THR A 24 10.99 7.13 -5.68
N PRO A 25 10.97 8.24 -6.43
CA PRO A 25 12.18 8.82 -7.02
C PRO A 25 13.07 9.56 -6.00
N TYR A 26 12.56 9.83 -4.79
CA TYR A 26 13.27 10.65 -3.80
C TYR A 26 13.47 9.92 -2.48
N LEU A 27 14.71 9.94 -1.99
CA LEU A 27 15.12 9.31 -0.74
C LEU A 27 14.40 9.90 0.49
N GLY A 28 14.25 11.22 0.57
CA GLY A 28 13.50 11.85 1.65
C GLY A 28 12.02 11.45 1.69
N GLN A 29 11.43 11.12 0.53
CA GLN A 29 10.08 10.55 0.50
C GLN A 29 10.10 9.09 0.94
N LEU A 30 11.10 8.32 0.54
CA LEU A 30 11.29 6.93 0.99
C LEU A 30 11.31 6.87 2.51
N GLN A 31 12.11 7.71 3.17
CA GLN A 31 12.18 7.78 4.63
C GLN A 31 10.82 8.13 5.26
N LYS A 32 10.09 9.11 4.70
CA LYS A 32 8.75 9.47 5.19
C LYS A 32 7.75 8.32 5.08
N ILE A 33 7.78 7.58 3.98
CA ILE A 33 6.91 6.41 3.80
C ILE A 33 7.34 5.28 4.75
N LYS A 34 8.64 5.00 4.86
CA LYS A 34 9.23 4.02 5.80
C LYS A 34 8.76 4.29 7.23
N LYS A 35 8.96 5.51 7.74
CA LYS A 35 8.57 5.91 9.11
C LYS A 35 7.07 5.76 9.36
N ARG A 36 6.23 6.11 8.38
CA ARG A 36 4.77 5.99 8.52
C ARG A 36 4.25 4.56 8.44
N LEU A 37 4.95 3.65 7.77
CA LEU A 37 4.55 2.25 7.63
C LEU A 37 5.20 1.33 8.67
N ALA A 38 6.34 1.72 9.24
CA ALA A 38 7.05 0.95 10.27
C ALA A 38 6.24 0.74 11.56
N SER A 39 5.20 1.54 11.82
CA SER A 39 4.29 1.30 12.94
C SER A 39 3.48 0.02 12.78
N SER A 40 3.20 -0.37 11.53
CA SER A 40 2.22 -1.39 11.16
C SER A 40 2.79 -2.58 10.39
N PHE A 41 3.98 -2.44 9.78
CA PHE A 41 4.60 -3.44 8.92
C PHE A 41 6.10 -3.54 9.20
N GLU A 42 6.69 -4.70 8.89
CA GLU A 42 8.13 -4.84 8.75
C GLU A 42 8.55 -4.28 7.39
N ILE A 43 9.45 -3.31 7.38
CA ILE A 43 9.84 -2.62 6.14
C ILE A 43 11.21 -3.12 5.70
N VAL A 44 11.27 -3.62 4.47
CA VAL A 44 12.50 -4.07 3.82
C VAL A 44 12.97 -2.97 2.88
N VAL A 45 14.18 -2.47 3.14
CA VAL A 45 14.88 -1.49 2.30
C VAL A 45 16.22 -2.12 1.91
N GLY A 46 16.58 -2.07 0.63
CA GLY A 46 17.85 -2.65 0.17
C GLY A 46 19.06 -1.90 0.74
N ASP A 47 20.18 -2.60 0.89
CA ASP A 47 21.40 -2.10 1.54
C ASP A 47 21.86 -0.75 0.97
N ARG A 48 21.82 -0.58 -0.35
CA ARG A 48 22.19 0.68 -1.01
C ARG A 48 21.31 1.85 -0.60
N ASP A 49 19.99 1.68 -0.59
CA ASP A 49 19.05 2.73 -0.15
C ASP A 49 19.26 3.07 1.33
N GLN A 50 19.57 2.06 2.15
CA GLN A 50 19.88 2.23 3.56
C GLN A 50 21.18 3.02 3.77
N GLU A 51 22.26 2.69 3.05
CA GLU A 51 23.51 3.46 3.04
C GLU A 51 23.30 4.92 2.61
N TYR A 52 22.49 5.17 1.59
CA TYR A 52 22.18 6.53 1.15
C TYR A 52 21.41 7.32 2.20
N LEU A 53 20.49 6.69 2.94
CA LEU A 53 19.76 7.34 4.03
C LEU A 53 20.72 7.78 5.14
N GLU A 54 21.64 6.89 5.51
CA GLU A 54 22.64 7.14 6.54
C GLU A 54 23.60 8.27 6.13
N ALA A 55 24.08 8.24 4.88
CA ALA A 55 24.97 9.28 4.34
C ALA A 55 24.31 10.68 4.30
N GLN A 56 22.99 10.75 4.15
CA GLN A 56 22.26 12.03 4.19
C GLN A 56 21.85 12.47 5.60
N GLY A 57 22.26 11.75 6.65
CA GLY A 57 21.85 12.03 8.03
C GLY A 57 20.34 11.86 8.25
N LEU A 58 19.67 11.10 7.38
CA LEU A 58 18.25 10.81 7.45
C LEU A 58 18.01 9.58 8.34
N GLN A 59 18.59 9.60 9.54
CA GLN A 59 18.39 8.57 10.56
C GLN A 59 17.04 8.75 11.24
N ASP A 60 16.51 7.67 11.80
CA ASP A 60 15.39 7.76 12.72
C ASP A 60 15.92 8.32 14.04
N ASP A 61 15.57 9.56 14.38
CA ASP A 61 15.75 10.10 15.73
C ASP A 61 15.04 9.14 16.70
N GLN A 62 15.80 8.34 17.43
CA GLN A 62 15.27 7.52 18.52
C GLN A 62 14.89 8.42 19.69
N GLU A 63 13.71 9.04 19.61
CA GLU A 63 12.97 9.48 20.80
C GLU A 63 11.48 9.21 20.60
N THR A 64 11.01 8.09 21.14
CA THR A 64 9.74 8.01 21.89
C THR A 64 9.66 6.67 22.61
N SER A 65 10.12 6.73 23.87
CA SER A 65 9.53 6.16 25.09
C SER A 65 8.70 4.89 24.98
N GLY A 66 9.12 3.90 25.77
CA GLY A 66 8.46 2.61 25.90
C GLY A 66 6.96 2.70 26.20
N GLN A 67 6.19 1.96 25.39
CA GLN A 67 5.04 1.23 25.88
C GLN A 67 5.09 -0.17 25.27
N VAL A 68 5.05 -1.15 26.18
CA VAL A 68 4.94 -2.58 25.91
C VAL A 68 3.70 -2.83 25.03
N GLN A 69 3.89 -3.26 23.79
CA GLN A 69 2.82 -3.82 22.95
C GLN A 69 3.09 -5.30 22.70
N VAL A 70 2.73 -6.11 23.69
CA VAL A 70 2.62 -7.57 23.62
C VAL A 70 1.44 -7.91 22.69
N GLN A 71 1.66 -7.86 21.37
CA GLN A 71 0.81 -8.48 20.32
C GLN A 71 1.35 -8.35 18.89
N LYS A 72 2.60 -7.90 18.69
CA LYS A 72 3.15 -7.55 17.36
C LYS A 72 3.63 -8.72 16.49
N THR A 73 3.56 -9.97 16.95
CA THR A 73 4.42 -11.05 16.43
C THR A 73 3.79 -11.98 15.37
N ILE A 74 2.51 -11.86 14.99
CA ILE A 74 1.87 -12.93 14.18
C ILE A 74 1.58 -12.57 12.71
N LEU A 75 1.64 -11.30 12.27
CA LEU A 75 1.29 -10.93 10.88
C LEU A 75 2.04 -9.71 10.33
N LEU A 76 3.33 -9.53 10.66
CA LEU A 76 4.11 -8.50 9.96
C LEU A 76 4.47 -9.02 8.57
N ASN A 77 3.63 -8.70 7.58
CA ASN A 77 4.03 -8.86 6.20
C ASN A 77 5.19 -7.89 5.94
N ALA A 78 6.31 -8.42 5.45
CA ALA A 78 7.38 -7.59 4.93
C ALA A 78 6.84 -6.73 3.78
N LEU A 79 7.28 -5.48 3.68
CA LEU A 79 6.95 -4.58 2.59
C LEU A 79 8.24 -3.99 2.02
N ARG A 80 8.45 -4.17 0.72
CA ARG A 80 9.60 -3.61 0.02
C ARG A 80 9.36 -2.14 -0.31
N ILE A 81 10.31 -1.28 0.06
CA ILE A 81 10.31 0.13 -0.32
C ILE A 81 11.69 0.48 -0.87
N ALA A 82 11.73 1.05 -2.07
CA ALA A 82 12.98 1.35 -2.74
C ALA A 82 12.91 2.64 -3.57
N THR A 83 14.07 3.19 -3.88
CA THR A 83 14.17 4.22 -4.92
C THR A 83 14.13 3.60 -6.32
N VAL A 84 13.74 4.38 -7.33
CA VAL A 84 13.67 3.88 -8.73
C VAL A 84 15.01 3.32 -9.20
N ASP A 85 16.11 3.97 -8.85
CA ASP A 85 17.45 3.57 -9.27
C ASP A 85 17.86 2.23 -8.61
N ASN A 86 17.50 2.01 -7.34
CA ASN A 86 17.84 0.79 -6.62
C ASN A 86 16.87 -0.37 -6.85
N PHE A 87 15.67 -0.11 -7.37
CA PHE A 87 14.71 -1.15 -7.77
C PHE A 87 14.93 -1.67 -9.22
N GLN A 88 16.02 -1.27 -9.87
CA GLN A 88 16.31 -1.68 -11.25
C GLN A 88 16.60 -3.19 -11.31
N GLY A 89 15.86 -3.91 -12.15
CA GLY A 89 16.00 -5.36 -12.32
C GLY A 89 15.12 -6.19 -11.39
N GLU A 90 14.47 -5.55 -10.41
CA GLU A 90 13.45 -6.18 -9.58
C GLU A 90 12.05 -6.01 -10.18
N GLU A 91 11.11 -6.86 -9.76
CA GLU A 91 9.69 -6.78 -10.10
C GLU A 91 8.83 -7.12 -8.88
N ALA A 92 7.57 -6.68 -8.90
CA ALA A 92 6.55 -7.08 -7.92
C ALA A 92 5.20 -7.31 -8.60
N LYS A 93 4.30 -8.03 -7.94
CA LYS A 93 2.93 -8.21 -8.43
C LYS A 93 2.19 -6.88 -8.52
N VAL A 94 2.30 -6.08 -7.45
CA VAL A 94 1.69 -4.77 -7.33
C VAL A 94 2.76 -3.72 -7.04
N ILE A 95 2.80 -2.67 -7.85
CA ILE A 95 3.69 -1.53 -7.64
C ILE A 95 2.86 -0.31 -7.26
N VAL A 96 3.25 0.34 -6.15
CA VAL A 96 2.70 1.61 -5.73
C VAL A 96 3.76 2.70 -5.91
N VAL A 97 3.53 3.62 -6.84
CA VAL A 97 4.46 4.69 -7.20
C VAL A 97 4.07 6.00 -6.52
N SER A 98 5.04 6.66 -5.87
CA SER A 98 4.89 8.05 -5.41
C SER A 98 5.72 8.99 -6.27
N LEU A 99 5.09 9.86 -7.08
CA LEU A 99 5.80 10.81 -7.93
C LEU A 99 6.30 12.06 -7.18
N VAL A 100 5.72 12.36 -6.01
CA VAL A 100 6.08 13.42 -5.05
C VAL A 100 5.92 14.87 -5.54
N ARG A 101 6.32 15.17 -6.77
CA ARG A 101 6.44 16.55 -7.24
C ARG A 101 5.08 17.21 -7.41
N SER A 102 4.86 18.27 -6.64
CA SER A 102 3.79 19.23 -6.81
C SER A 102 4.41 20.61 -6.64
N ASN A 103 4.60 21.35 -7.73
CA ASN A 103 5.14 22.71 -7.68
C ASN A 103 4.62 23.55 -8.85
N ASP A 104 4.35 24.83 -8.59
CA ASP A 104 3.81 25.77 -9.58
C ASP A 104 4.78 26.02 -10.74
N LYS A 105 6.08 25.84 -10.49
CA LYS A 105 7.15 26.00 -11.47
C LYS A 105 7.28 24.80 -12.44
N ARG A 106 6.38 23.80 -12.34
CA ARG A 106 6.34 22.56 -13.14
C ARG A 106 7.70 21.89 -13.35
N LYS A 107 8.58 21.96 -12.35
CA LYS A 107 9.89 21.30 -12.41
C LYS A 107 9.70 19.82 -12.07
N CYS A 108 9.83 18.95 -13.06
CA CYS A 108 9.66 17.50 -12.93
C CYS A 108 10.88 16.80 -12.28
N GLY A 109 12.06 17.44 -12.28
CA GLY A 109 13.27 16.91 -11.65
C GLY A 109 13.62 15.49 -12.13
N PHE A 110 13.59 14.52 -11.21
CA PHE A 110 13.89 13.10 -11.42
C PHE A 110 12.99 12.47 -12.50
N LEU A 111 11.78 13.01 -12.69
CA LEU A 111 10.80 12.53 -13.67
C LEU A 111 11.12 12.96 -15.12
N LYS A 112 12.24 13.61 -15.39
CA LYS A 112 12.63 14.02 -16.76
C LYS A 112 13.38 12.93 -17.54
N THR A 113 13.98 11.96 -16.86
CA THR A 113 14.83 10.96 -17.50
C THR A 113 14.00 9.80 -18.02
N SER A 114 13.86 9.67 -19.33
CA SER A 114 13.08 8.60 -19.99
C SER A 114 13.47 7.20 -19.51
N ASN A 115 14.77 6.91 -19.35
CA ASN A 115 15.24 5.63 -18.83
C ASN A 115 14.67 5.29 -17.45
N ARG A 116 14.56 6.28 -16.55
CA ARG A 116 14.01 6.10 -15.20
C ARG A 116 12.51 5.90 -15.22
N ILE A 117 11.81 6.59 -16.12
CA ILE A 117 10.36 6.39 -16.33
C ILE A 117 10.12 4.98 -16.88
N ASN A 118 10.90 4.54 -17.87
CA ASN A 118 10.81 3.19 -18.43
C ASN A 118 11.03 2.13 -17.36
N VAL A 119 12.09 2.26 -16.56
CA VAL A 119 12.34 1.35 -15.43
C VAL A 119 11.13 1.35 -14.51
N LEU A 120 10.69 2.51 -14.02
CA LEU A 120 9.55 2.63 -13.10
C LEU A 120 8.27 1.99 -13.62
N LEU A 121 7.89 2.25 -14.88
CA LEU A 121 6.65 1.77 -15.49
C LEU A 121 6.67 0.27 -15.82
N SER A 122 7.86 -0.35 -15.88
CA SER A 122 8.00 -1.77 -16.24
C SER A 122 8.19 -2.70 -15.03
N ARG A 123 7.96 -2.22 -13.79
CA ARG A 123 8.20 -3.01 -12.56
C ARG A 123 7.02 -3.86 -12.10
N ALA A 124 5.80 -3.55 -12.56
CA ALA A 124 4.57 -4.20 -12.13
C ALA A 124 4.24 -5.40 -13.03
N ARG A 125 3.96 -6.55 -12.41
CA ARG A 125 3.52 -7.76 -13.12
C ARG A 125 2.01 -7.83 -13.32
N TYR A 126 1.22 -7.26 -12.40
CA TYR A 126 -0.24 -7.29 -12.47
C TYR A 126 -0.86 -5.89 -12.34
N GLU A 127 -0.52 -5.15 -11.28
CA GLU A 127 -1.18 -3.87 -10.99
C GLU A 127 -0.17 -2.76 -10.69
N MET A 128 -0.49 -1.54 -11.14
CA MET A 128 0.29 -0.34 -10.86
C MET A 128 -0.60 0.79 -10.41
N TYR A 129 -0.28 1.38 -9.26
CA TYR A 129 -0.93 2.56 -8.73
C TYR A 129 0.04 3.74 -8.75
N ILE A 130 -0.27 4.79 -9.50
CA ILE A 130 0.58 5.99 -9.60
C ILE A 130 -0.08 7.14 -8.84
N ILE A 131 0.59 7.63 -7.81
CA ILE A 131 0.09 8.75 -6.99
C ILE A 131 1.03 9.95 -7.17
N GLY A 132 0.50 10.99 -7.78
CA GLY A 132 1.23 12.21 -8.11
C GLY A 132 0.34 13.34 -8.58
N ASN A 133 0.96 14.48 -8.87
CA ASN A 133 0.28 15.61 -9.49
C ASN A 133 0.53 15.58 -11.01
N SER A 134 -0.51 15.26 -11.78
CA SER A 134 -0.45 15.19 -13.25
C SER A 134 0.02 16.49 -13.89
N HIS A 135 -0.34 17.64 -13.30
CA HIS A 135 0.07 18.96 -13.79
C HIS A 135 1.59 19.18 -13.73
N ALA A 136 2.24 18.55 -12.74
CA ALA A 136 3.68 18.65 -12.55
C ALA A 136 4.47 17.70 -13.47
N SER A 137 3.86 16.63 -13.99
CA SER A 137 4.52 15.65 -14.87
C SER A 137 4.24 15.88 -16.36
N TRP A 138 3.11 16.49 -16.71
CA TRP A 138 2.70 16.79 -18.10
C TRP A 138 3.80 17.38 -19.00
N PRO A 139 4.66 18.32 -18.57
CA PRO A 139 5.67 18.89 -19.47
C PRO A 139 6.74 17.91 -19.96
N VAL A 140 6.81 16.69 -19.44
CA VAL A 140 7.73 15.65 -19.91
C VAL A 140 7.01 14.81 -20.97
N PRO A 141 7.49 14.75 -22.23
CA PRO A 141 6.78 14.08 -23.33
C PRO A 141 6.35 12.65 -23.01
N MET A 142 7.22 11.86 -22.39
CA MET A 142 6.89 10.48 -22.02
C MET A 142 5.77 10.40 -20.96
N TRP A 143 5.72 11.35 -20.02
CA TRP A 143 4.61 11.40 -19.06
C TRP A 143 3.31 11.87 -19.72
N ASP A 144 3.38 12.78 -20.68
CA ASP A 144 2.22 13.20 -21.49
C ASP A 144 1.58 12.02 -22.22
N GLU A 145 2.41 11.17 -22.83
CA GLU A 145 1.96 9.91 -23.45
C GLU A 145 1.30 8.96 -22.43
N VAL A 146 1.92 8.77 -21.28
CA VAL A 146 1.39 7.92 -20.20
C VAL A 146 0.06 8.46 -19.67
N LEU A 147 -0.03 9.77 -19.43
CA LEU A 147 -1.27 10.42 -18.97
C LEU A 147 -2.36 10.26 -20.02
N SER A 148 -2.05 10.47 -21.30
CA SER A 148 -2.99 10.28 -22.42
C SER A 148 -3.53 8.84 -22.49
N ILE A 149 -2.69 7.82 -22.23
CA ILE A 149 -3.12 6.41 -22.18
C ILE A 149 -4.08 6.17 -21.01
N LEU A 150 -3.76 6.71 -19.83
CA LEU A 150 -4.59 6.58 -18.64
C LEU A 150 -5.94 7.30 -18.80
N GLU A 151 -5.95 8.50 -19.40
CA GLU A 151 -7.17 9.27 -19.69
C GLU A 151 -8.09 8.51 -20.65
N ARG A 152 -7.56 7.97 -21.75
CA ARG A 152 -8.34 7.19 -22.72
C ARG A 152 -8.96 5.92 -22.11
N SER A 153 -8.30 5.37 -21.10
CA SER A 153 -8.74 4.16 -20.41
C SER A 153 -9.58 4.45 -19.16
N ASN A 154 -9.88 5.73 -18.88
CA ASN A 154 -10.57 6.19 -17.66
C ASN A 154 -9.90 5.72 -16.36
N ASN A 155 -8.56 5.63 -16.36
CA ASN A 155 -7.73 5.14 -15.26
C ASN A 155 -6.94 6.26 -14.56
N ILE A 156 -7.44 7.49 -14.63
CA ILE A 156 -6.86 8.67 -13.99
C ILE A 156 -7.97 9.55 -13.45
N GLY A 157 -7.77 10.07 -12.24
CA GLY A 157 -8.74 10.92 -11.58
C GLY A 157 -8.34 11.27 -10.15
N PRO A 158 -9.19 12.01 -9.44
CA PRO A 158 -8.98 12.36 -8.03
C PRO A 158 -9.29 11.19 -7.07
N SER A 159 -9.96 10.15 -7.56
CA SER A 159 -10.33 8.96 -6.79
C SER A 159 -9.69 7.69 -7.37
N LEU A 160 -9.50 6.70 -6.50
CA LEU A 160 -9.14 5.33 -6.85
C LEU A 160 -10.35 4.43 -6.62
N ALA A 161 -10.70 3.66 -7.64
CA ALA A 161 -11.64 2.55 -7.48
C ALA A 161 -10.90 1.38 -6.82
N LEU A 162 -11.40 0.93 -5.67
CA LEU A 162 -10.98 -0.28 -4.99
C LEU A 162 -12.03 -1.38 -5.24
N CYS A 163 -11.56 -2.61 -5.34
CA CYS A 163 -12.41 -3.78 -5.42
C CYS A 163 -12.20 -4.65 -4.18
N CYS A 164 -13.28 -5.06 -3.53
CA CYS A 164 -13.22 -6.06 -2.49
C CYS A 164 -13.07 -7.45 -3.13
N PRO A 165 -11.97 -8.20 -2.87
CA PRO A 165 -11.78 -9.53 -3.46
C PRO A 165 -12.90 -10.53 -3.16
N ARG A 166 -13.65 -10.29 -2.08
CA ARG A 166 -14.74 -11.13 -1.57
C ARG A 166 -16.13 -10.66 -2.00
N HIS A 167 -16.27 -9.37 -2.35
CA HIS A 167 -17.54 -8.75 -2.71
C HIS A 167 -17.33 -7.84 -3.93
N LYS A 168 -17.14 -8.45 -5.09
CA LYS A 168 -16.82 -7.73 -6.35
C LYS A 168 -17.94 -6.79 -6.82
N GLU A 169 -19.17 -7.08 -6.39
CA GLU A 169 -20.37 -6.28 -6.67
C GLU A 169 -20.39 -4.94 -5.91
N THR A 170 -19.52 -4.76 -4.92
CA THR A 170 -19.48 -3.55 -4.08
C THR A 170 -18.34 -2.64 -4.53
N PRO A 171 -18.60 -1.67 -5.42
CA PRO A 171 -17.58 -0.69 -5.79
C PRO A 171 -17.25 0.18 -4.56
N ILE A 172 -15.96 0.47 -4.41
CA ILE A 172 -15.46 1.36 -3.37
C ILE A 172 -14.65 2.44 -4.07
N GLU A 173 -14.97 3.70 -3.83
CA GLU A 173 -14.16 4.81 -4.33
C GLU A 173 -13.52 5.55 -3.16
N VAL A 174 -12.23 5.82 -3.29
CA VAL A 174 -11.46 6.54 -2.26
C VAL A 174 -10.70 7.69 -2.89
N SER A 175 -10.78 8.87 -2.29
CA SER A 175 -10.14 10.11 -2.74
C SER A 175 -9.13 10.63 -1.72
N MET A 176 -9.37 10.39 -0.44
CA MET A 176 -8.51 10.78 0.68
C MET A 176 -8.15 9.58 1.57
N PRO A 177 -7.09 9.70 2.40
CA PRO A 177 -6.63 8.59 3.25
C PRO A 177 -7.71 8.06 4.20
N ASP A 178 -8.58 8.94 4.70
CA ASP A 178 -9.60 8.58 5.68
C ASP A 178 -10.74 7.77 5.07
N ASP A 179 -10.95 7.88 3.75
CA ASP A 179 -11.94 7.09 3.00
C ASP A 179 -11.67 5.58 3.13
N PHE A 180 -10.40 5.17 3.27
CA PHE A 180 -10.06 3.77 3.48
C PHE A 180 -10.59 3.26 4.82
N ALA A 181 -10.53 4.06 5.88
CA ALA A 181 -11.07 3.67 7.19
C ALA A 181 -12.60 3.66 7.17
N MET A 182 -13.23 4.54 6.38
CA MET A 182 -14.68 4.65 6.28
C MET A 182 -15.29 3.53 5.43
N PHE A 183 -14.74 3.28 4.24
CA PHE A 183 -15.34 2.38 3.25
C PHE A 183 -14.67 1.02 3.16
N ALA A 184 -13.40 0.90 3.58
CA ALA A 184 -12.63 -0.33 3.51
C ALA A 184 -11.71 -0.63 4.72
N PRO A 185 -12.23 -0.53 5.97
CA PRO A 185 -11.43 -0.51 7.20
C PRO A 185 -10.53 -1.73 7.39
N GLU A 186 -11.02 -2.93 7.06
CA GLU A 186 -10.32 -4.20 7.27
C GLU A 186 -9.74 -4.79 5.97
N GLY A 187 -9.51 -3.95 4.95
CA GLY A 187 -9.08 -4.43 3.62
C GLY A 187 -10.17 -5.18 2.84
N GLY A 188 -11.40 -5.23 3.36
CA GLY A 188 -12.60 -5.62 2.64
C GLY A 188 -13.54 -4.42 2.46
N CYS A 189 -14.73 -4.64 1.91
CA CYS A 189 -15.78 -3.61 1.89
C CYS A 189 -16.42 -3.41 3.27
N ALA A 190 -17.23 -2.37 3.44
CA ALA A 190 -18.00 -2.12 4.66
C ALA A 190 -19.14 -3.12 4.95
N GLY A 191 -19.36 -4.11 4.07
CA GLY A 191 -20.37 -5.17 4.28
C GLY A 191 -19.99 -6.12 5.43
N ARG A 192 -20.95 -6.92 5.94
CA ARG A 192 -20.67 -7.93 6.97
C ARG A 192 -19.90 -9.12 6.40
N CYS A 193 -19.07 -9.74 7.23
CA CYS A 193 -18.45 -11.02 6.89
C CYS A 193 -19.53 -12.11 6.78
N SER A 194 -19.58 -12.82 5.65
CA SER A 194 -20.56 -13.89 5.39
C SER A 194 -20.12 -15.27 5.92
N SER A 195 -18.88 -15.40 6.38
CA SER A 195 -18.31 -16.65 6.90
C SER A 195 -18.71 -16.93 8.34
N ARG A 196 -18.79 -18.21 8.70
CA ARG A 196 -19.05 -18.68 10.07
C ARG A 196 -17.75 -18.99 10.78
N LEU A 197 -17.70 -18.64 12.08
CA LEU A 197 -16.60 -18.98 12.96
C LEU A 197 -16.52 -20.49 13.18
N LEU A 198 -15.39 -20.99 13.70
CA LEU A 198 -15.18 -22.41 14.03
C LEU A 198 -16.25 -22.99 14.97
N CYS A 199 -16.86 -22.15 15.81
CA CYS A 199 -17.95 -22.52 16.71
C CYS A 199 -19.32 -22.68 16.00
N GLY A 200 -19.44 -22.24 14.75
CA GLY A 200 -20.66 -22.27 13.94
C GLY A 200 -21.45 -20.95 13.92
N HIS A 201 -21.15 -20.01 14.82
CA HIS A 201 -21.79 -18.68 14.84
C HIS A 201 -21.36 -17.82 13.65
N SER A 202 -22.26 -16.91 13.25
CA SER A 202 -21.96 -15.89 12.26
C SER A 202 -20.86 -14.96 12.77
N CYS A 203 -19.94 -14.57 11.90
CA CYS A 203 -18.89 -13.62 12.28
C CYS A 203 -19.51 -12.24 12.61
N PRO A 204 -19.16 -11.62 13.76
CA PRO A 204 -19.68 -10.31 14.12
C PRO A 204 -19.00 -9.15 13.36
N ASN A 205 -17.88 -9.42 12.69
CA ASN A 205 -17.07 -8.39 12.04
C ASN A 205 -17.55 -8.08 10.61
N ILE A 206 -17.17 -6.89 10.13
CA ILE A 206 -17.27 -6.48 8.71
C ILE A 206 -16.32 -7.30 7.82
N CYS A 207 -16.39 -7.16 6.50
CA CYS A 207 -15.60 -7.96 5.56
C CYS A 207 -14.09 -7.80 5.82
N HIS A 208 -13.39 -8.92 6.05
CA HIS A 208 -11.96 -8.99 6.36
C HIS A 208 -11.33 -10.22 5.69
N SER A 209 -10.00 -10.32 5.70
CA SER A 209 -9.25 -11.46 5.13
C SER A 209 -9.44 -12.75 5.93
N THR A 210 -9.19 -13.90 5.30
CA THR A 210 -9.27 -15.22 5.96
C THR A 210 -8.33 -15.32 7.16
N SER A 211 -7.14 -14.72 7.08
CA SER A 211 -6.17 -14.68 8.18
C SER A 211 -6.73 -13.96 9.41
N LEU A 212 -7.38 -12.81 9.20
CA LEU A 212 -8.07 -12.10 10.28
C LEU A 212 -9.26 -12.90 10.80
N HIS A 213 -9.98 -13.59 9.92
CA HIS A 213 -11.16 -14.38 10.28
C HIS A 213 -10.83 -15.50 11.26
N ASN A 214 -9.73 -16.20 11.01
CA ASN A 214 -9.27 -17.29 11.85
C ASN A 214 -8.84 -16.82 13.25
N ALA A 215 -8.50 -15.54 13.41
CA ALA A 215 -8.17 -14.94 14.69
C ALA A 215 -9.40 -14.46 15.48
N VAL A 216 -10.59 -14.37 14.85
CA VAL A 216 -11.81 -13.89 15.50
C VAL A 216 -12.29 -14.91 16.53
N ARG A 217 -12.47 -14.45 17.77
CA ARG A 217 -13.05 -15.24 18.86
C ARG A 217 -14.54 -14.95 18.99
N CYS A 218 -15.32 -16.01 19.11
CA CYS A 218 -16.74 -15.89 19.43
C CYS A 218 -16.90 -15.62 20.93
N LEU A 219 -17.67 -14.59 21.28
CA LEU A 219 -18.04 -14.26 22.66
C LEU A 219 -19.43 -14.78 23.04
N ASP A 220 -20.20 -15.25 22.07
CA ASP A 220 -21.53 -15.82 22.31
C ASP A 220 -21.44 -17.21 22.94
N ARG A 221 -22.45 -17.55 23.74
CA ARG A 221 -22.57 -18.88 24.36
C ARG A 221 -22.71 -19.93 23.26
N CYS A 222 -21.65 -20.71 23.04
CA CYS A 222 -21.64 -21.74 22.03
C CYS A 222 -22.44 -22.97 22.48
N PRO A 223 -23.44 -23.43 21.71
CA PRO A 223 -24.14 -24.68 22.01
C PRO A 223 -23.28 -25.92 21.72
N ARG A 224 -22.12 -25.75 21.09
CA ARG A 224 -21.19 -26.83 20.75
C ARG A 224 -20.40 -27.22 21.99
N ILE A 225 -20.52 -28.50 22.38
CA ILE A 225 -19.79 -29.09 23.49
C ILE A 225 -18.29 -29.00 23.18
N LYS A 226 -17.46 -28.52 24.13
CA LYS A 226 -16.00 -28.56 23.97
C LYS A 226 -15.58 -30.02 23.83
N LYS A 227 -14.88 -30.37 22.74
CA LYS A 227 -14.18 -31.65 22.67
C LYS A 227 -13.11 -31.63 23.75
N GLY A 228 -13.29 -32.49 24.77
CA GLY A 228 -12.33 -32.73 25.83
C GLY A 228 -11.09 -33.44 25.32
#